data_AF-A0A2K5H9H9-F1
#
_entry.id   AF-A0A2K5H9H9-F1
#
_cell.length_a   1.000
_cell.length_b   1.000
_cell.length_c   1.000
_cell.angle_alpha   90.00
_cell.angle_beta   90.00
_cell.angle_gamma   90.00
#
_symmetry.space_group_name_H-M   'P 1'
#
loop_
_entity.id
_entity.type
_entity.pdbx_description
1 polymer ?
#
loop_
_entity_poly.entity_id
_entity_poly.type
_entity_poly.pdbx_seq_one_letter_code
_entity_poly.pdbx_strand_id
1 'polypeptide(L)'
;MADVINVSVNLEAFSQAISAIQALRSSVSRVFDCLKDGMRNKETLEGREKAFIAHFQDNLHSVNRDLNELERLSNLVGKPSENHPLHNSGLLSLDPVQDKTPLYSQLLQAYKWSNKLQYHAGLASGLLNQQSLKRSANQMGVSAKRRPKAQPTTLVLPPQYVDDVINRIDRMFPEMSIHLSRPNGTSAMLLLDIWSKSNYQVFQKVTDHATTALLHYQLPQMPDVVVRSFMTWLRSYIKLFQAPCQRCGKFLQDGLPPTWRDFRTLEAFHDTCRQ
;
A
#
# COMPACT_ATOMS: atom_id res chain seq x y z
N MET A 1 -18.60 16.09 -24.84
CA MET A 1 -19.82 15.27 -24.89
C MET A 1 -19.64 14.20 -23.83
N ALA A 2 -20.38 14.31 -22.72
CA ALA A 2 -20.28 13.37 -21.62
C ALA A 2 -21.06 12.10 -21.99
N ASP A 3 -20.34 10.99 -22.16
CA ASP A 3 -20.96 9.69 -22.34
C ASP A 3 -21.76 9.36 -21.08
N VAL A 4 -23.08 9.31 -21.25
CA VAL A 4 -24.03 8.81 -20.25
C VAL A 4 -23.67 7.35 -20.02
N ILE A 5 -23.03 7.07 -18.89
CA ILE A 5 -22.83 5.70 -18.40
C ILE A 5 -24.24 5.12 -18.23
N ASN A 6 -24.61 4.24 -19.16
CA ASN A 6 -25.88 3.55 -19.14
C ASN A 6 -25.83 2.51 -18.00
N VAL A 7 -26.05 2.96 -16.78
CA VAL A 7 -26.19 2.13 -15.59
C VAL A 7 -27.57 1.47 -15.68
N SER A 8 -27.67 0.38 -16.45
CA SER A 8 -28.84 -0.49 -16.42
C SER A 8 -28.83 -1.39 -15.17
N VAL A 9 -28.56 -0.80 -14.00
CA VAL A 9 -28.97 -1.42 -12.73
C VAL A 9 -30.46 -1.15 -12.66
N ASN A 10 -31.28 -2.19 -12.58
CA ASN A 10 -32.73 -2.06 -12.59
C ASN A 10 -33.20 -1.37 -11.29
N LEU A 11 -33.05 -0.04 -11.24
CA LEU A 11 -33.37 0.83 -10.10
C LEU A 11 -34.82 0.66 -9.67
N GLU A 12 -35.70 0.36 -10.63
CA GLU A 12 -37.11 0.06 -10.38
C GLU A 12 -37.26 -1.27 -9.64
N ALA A 13 -36.54 -2.33 -10.04
CA ALA A 13 -36.50 -3.60 -9.31
C ALA A 13 -35.92 -3.43 -7.89
N PHE A 14 -34.91 -2.59 -7.71
CA PHE A 14 -34.38 -2.25 -6.38
C PHE A 14 -35.43 -1.53 -5.52
N SER A 15 -36.13 -0.54 -6.07
CA SER A 15 -37.20 0.16 -5.36
C SER A 15 -38.32 -0.79 -4.95
N GLN A 16 -38.74 -1.67 -5.86
CA GLN A 16 -39.76 -2.69 -5.60
C GLN A 16 -39.29 -3.71 -4.54
N ALA A 17 -38.03 -4.14 -4.58
CA ALA A 17 -37.46 -5.05 -3.58
C ALA A 17 -37.41 -4.40 -2.19
N ILE A 18 -37.07 -3.11 -2.09
CA ILE A 18 -37.10 -2.37 -0.83
C ILE A 18 -38.52 -2.28 -0.27
N SER A 19 -39.52 -2.00 -1.12
CA SER A 19 -40.93 -2.00 -0.70
C SER A 19 -41.39 -3.40 -0.26
N ALA A 20 -40.95 -4.47 -0.92
CA ALA A 20 -41.24 -5.85 -0.52
C ALA A 20 -40.60 -6.20 0.84
N ILE A 21 -39.38 -5.73 1.13
CA ILE A 21 -38.74 -5.87 2.45
C ILE A 21 -39.57 -5.18 3.54
N GLN A 22 -40.10 -3.99 3.26
CA GLN A 22 -40.94 -3.26 4.21
C GLN A 22 -42.25 -4.02 4.48
N ALA A 23 -42.89 -4.56 3.44
CA ALA A 23 -44.10 -5.38 3.58
C ALA A 23 -43.83 -6.64 4.41
N LEU A 24 -42.73 -7.36 4.13
CA LEU A 24 -42.31 -8.54 4.89
C LEU A 24 -42.05 -8.21 6.37
N ARG A 25 -41.41 -7.08 6.66
CA ARG A 25 -41.22 -6.62 8.04
C ARG A 25 -42.57 -6.37 8.73
N SER A 26 -43.52 -5.73 8.05
CA SER A 26 -44.85 -5.53 8.61
C SER A 26 -45.62 -6.83 8.83
N SER A 27 -45.53 -7.81 7.93
CA SER A 27 -46.20 -9.11 8.13
C SER A 27 -45.57 -9.92 9.26
N VAL A 28 -44.24 -9.92 9.37
CA VAL A 28 -43.53 -10.53 10.50
C VAL A 28 -43.88 -9.82 11.83
N SER A 29 -43.95 -8.49 11.87
CA SER A 29 -44.41 -7.76 13.06
C SER A 29 -45.82 -8.16 13.47
N ARG A 30 -46.76 -8.33 12.52
CA ARG A 30 -48.12 -8.82 12.83
C ARG A 30 -48.14 -10.22 13.44
N VAL A 31 -47.25 -11.11 13.00
CA VAL A 31 -47.09 -12.45 13.62
C VAL A 31 -46.63 -12.30 15.08
N PHE A 32 -45.63 -11.45 15.33
CA PHE A 32 -45.14 -11.21 16.69
C PHE A 32 -46.16 -10.50 17.58
N ASP A 33 -46.91 -9.53 17.06
CA ASP A 33 -48.00 -8.87 17.77
C ASP A 33 -49.13 -9.87 18.07
N CYS A 34 -49.48 -10.75 17.12
CA CYS A 34 -50.46 -11.82 17.34
C CYS A 34 -50.01 -12.81 18.44
N LEU A 35 -48.72 -13.14 18.51
CA LEU A 35 -48.15 -13.97 19.58
C LEU A 35 -48.13 -13.23 20.93
N LYS A 36 -47.76 -11.95 20.92
CA LYS A 36 -47.67 -11.09 22.10
C LYS A 36 -49.05 -10.86 22.73
N ASP A 37 -50.06 -10.58 21.92
CA ASP A 37 -51.42 -10.35 22.39
C ASP A 37 -52.09 -11.67 22.80
N GLY A 38 -51.65 -12.80 22.23
CA GLY A 38 -52.10 -14.14 22.59
C GLY A 38 -53.63 -14.26 22.55
N MET A 39 -54.19 -15.06 23.45
CA MET A 39 -55.65 -15.19 23.61
C MET A 39 -56.23 -14.17 24.62
N ARG A 40 -55.84 -12.88 24.54
CA ARG A 40 -56.31 -11.89 25.52
C ARG A 40 -57.83 -11.62 25.41
N ASN A 41 -58.52 -11.94 26.52
CA ASN A 41 -59.89 -11.56 26.97
C ASN A 41 -61.14 -12.29 26.43
N LYS A 42 -61.72 -13.16 27.29
CA LYS A 42 -63.16 -13.54 27.49
C LYS A 42 -63.71 -14.88 26.94
N GLU A 43 -63.90 -15.82 27.87
CA GLU A 43 -64.93 -16.88 27.97
C GLU A 43 -65.24 -17.77 26.74
N THR A 44 -65.04 -19.09 26.93
CA THR A 44 -65.13 -20.25 26.01
C THR A 44 -63.87 -20.57 25.19
N LEU A 45 -63.32 -21.78 25.41
CA LEU A 45 -61.93 -22.17 25.06
C LEU A 45 -61.78 -22.79 23.65
N GLU A 46 -62.67 -23.68 23.22
CA GLU A 46 -62.42 -24.52 22.03
C GLU A 46 -62.62 -23.81 20.67
N GLY A 47 -63.66 -22.98 20.52
CA GLY A 47 -63.88 -22.22 19.28
C GLY A 47 -62.84 -21.14 19.06
N ARG A 48 -62.20 -20.69 20.14
CA ARG A 48 -61.27 -19.57 20.15
C ARG A 48 -59.85 -19.96 19.80
N GLU A 49 -59.43 -21.13 20.26
CA GLU A 49 -58.17 -21.73 19.85
C GLU A 49 -58.17 -21.96 18.33
N LYS A 50 -59.26 -22.50 17.78
CA LYS A 50 -59.39 -22.68 16.33
C LYS A 50 -59.36 -21.36 15.55
N ALA A 51 -60.04 -20.32 16.04
CA ALA A 51 -60.04 -19.00 15.40
C ALA A 51 -58.67 -18.30 15.49
N PHE A 52 -57.99 -18.43 16.63
CA PHE A 52 -56.64 -17.92 16.83
C PHE A 52 -55.64 -18.65 15.94
N ILE A 53 -55.70 -19.99 15.88
CA ILE A 53 -54.85 -20.79 15.01
C ILE A 53 -55.09 -20.44 13.54
N ALA A 54 -56.35 -20.28 13.11
CA ALA A 54 -56.67 -19.87 11.75
C ALA A 54 -56.09 -18.49 11.42
N HIS A 55 -56.30 -17.50 12.31
CA HIS A 55 -55.73 -16.15 12.13
C HIS A 55 -54.18 -16.16 12.15
N PHE A 56 -53.57 -16.98 13.00
CA PHE A 56 -52.12 -17.13 13.07
C PHE A 56 -51.57 -17.80 11.81
N GLN A 57 -52.25 -18.82 11.30
CA GLN A 57 -51.95 -19.46 10.03
C GLN A 57 -52.05 -18.45 8.88
N ASP A 58 -53.10 -17.62 8.82
CA ASP A 58 -53.24 -16.58 7.79
C ASP A 58 -52.08 -15.58 7.82
N ASN A 59 -51.64 -15.16 9.01
CA ASN A 59 -50.48 -14.29 9.16
C ASN A 59 -49.18 -14.96 8.70
N LEU A 60 -48.98 -16.25 8.99
CA LEU A 60 -47.83 -17.02 8.49
C LEU A 60 -47.87 -17.20 6.96
N HIS A 61 -49.04 -17.45 6.38
CA HIS A 61 -49.19 -17.50 4.93
C HIS A 61 -48.90 -16.14 4.28
N SER A 62 -49.26 -15.03 4.94
CA SER A 62 -48.88 -13.69 4.50
C SER A 62 -47.37 -13.48 4.50
N VAL A 63 -46.68 -13.90 5.56
CA VAL A 63 -45.19 -13.84 5.62
C VAL A 63 -44.58 -14.66 4.48
N ASN A 64 -45.08 -15.87 4.25
CA ASN A 64 -44.58 -16.73 3.18
C ASN A 64 -44.79 -16.11 1.79
N ARG A 65 -45.95 -15.48 1.55
CA ARG A 65 -46.24 -14.77 0.30
C ARG A 65 -45.29 -13.58 0.09
N ASP A 66 -45.09 -12.76 1.12
CA ASP A 66 -44.22 -11.59 1.04
C ASP A 66 -42.74 -12.00 0.87
N LEU A 67 -42.33 -13.12 1.46
CA LEU A 67 -41.00 -13.71 1.30
C LEU A 67 -40.78 -14.22 -0.13
N ASN A 68 -41.74 -14.96 -0.69
CA ASN A 68 -41.65 -15.47 -2.06
C ASN A 68 -41.61 -14.34 -3.10
N GLU A 69 -42.36 -13.27 -2.88
CA GLU A 69 -42.30 -12.08 -3.75
C GLU A 69 -40.95 -11.38 -3.65
N LEU A 70 -40.37 -11.27 -2.44
CA LEU A 70 -39.03 -10.73 -2.26
C LEU A 70 -37.96 -11.59 -2.94
N GLU A 71 -38.07 -12.92 -2.87
CA GLU A 71 -37.15 -13.84 -3.56
C GLU A 71 -37.23 -13.69 -5.08
N ARG A 72 -38.45 -13.55 -5.63
CA ARG A 72 -38.68 -13.27 -7.05
C ARG A 72 -38.02 -11.95 -7.48
N LEU A 73 -38.18 -10.90 -6.69
CA LEU A 73 -37.59 -9.58 -6.96
C LEU A 73 -36.07 -9.56 -6.80
N SER A 74 -35.52 -10.30 -5.83
CA SER A 74 -34.07 -10.45 -5.61
C SER A 74 -33.37 -11.02 -6.85
N ASN A 75 -34.01 -11.97 -7.55
CA ASN A 75 -33.47 -12.53 -8.79
C ASN A 75 -33.40 -11.51 -9.94
N LEU A 76 -34.21 -10.45 -9.91
CA LEU A 76 -34.22 -9.36 -10.91
C LEU A 76 -33.20 -8.24 -10.60
N VAL A 77 -32.70 -8.19 -9.37
CA VAL A 77 -31.82 -7.14 -8.86
C VAL A 77 -30.37 -7.27 -9.39
N GLY A 78 -30.02 -8.42 -9.98
CA GLY A 78 -28.72 -8.66 -10.62
C GLY A 78 -27.54 -8.67 -9.64
N LYS A 79 -26.44 -9.34 -10.00
CA LYS A 79 -25.20 -9.24 -9.21
C LYS A 79 -24.58 -7.87 -9.48
N PRO A 80 -24.25 -7.06 -8.47
CA PRO A 80 -23.46 -5.86 -8.70
C PRO A 80 -22.16 -6.28 -9.37
N SER A 81 -21.84 -5.66 -10.52
CA SER A 81 -20.55 -5.88 -11.18
C SER A 81 -19.42 -5.65 -10.17
N GLU A 82 -18.37 -6.49 -10.20
CA GLU A 82 -17.23 -6.45 -9.26
C GLU A 82 -16.56 -5.07 -9.09
N ASN A 83 -16.84 -4.13 -9.99
CA ASN A 83 -16.28 -2.79 -10.01
C ASN A 83 -17.18 -1.71 -9.38
N HIS A 84 -18.18 -2.06 -8.57
CA HIS A 84 -18.98 -1.04 -7.90
C HIS A 84 -18.24 -0.47 -6.67
N PRO A 85 -17.87 0.82 -6.66
CA PRO A 85 -17.17 1.40 -5.53
C PRO A 85 -18.18 1.65 -4.41
N LEU A 86 -18.42 0.64 -3.57
CA LEU A 86 -19.23 0.77 -2.35
C LEU A 86 -18.54 1.61 -1.26
N HIS A 87 -17.50 2.38 -1.59
CA HIS A 87 -16.77 3.29 -0.70
C HIS A 87 -16.64 2.71 0.73
N ASN A 88 -17.17 3.40 1.75
CA ASN A 88 -17.09 2.96 3.14
C ASN A 88 -18.06 1.82 3.50
N SER A 89 -19.15 1.60 2.76
CA SER A 89 -20.09 0.50 3.03
C SER A 89 -19.58 -0.86 2.54
N GLY A 90 -18.62 -0.88 1.61
CA GLY A 90 -17.88 -2.10 1.24
C GLY A 90 -17.05 -2.68 2.38
N LEU A 91 -16.63 -1.84 3.34
CA LEU A 91 -15.86 -2.25 4.51
C LEU A 91 -16.69 -3.03 5.53
N LEU A 92 -18.03 -2.97 5.47
CA LEU A 92 -18.92 -3.74 6.34
C LEU A 92 -19.02 -5.21 5.92
N SER A 93 -18.67 -5.54 4.67
CA SER A 93 -18.58 -6.93 4.19
C SER A 93 -17.27 -7.62 4.60
N LEU A 94 -16.35 -6.88 5.22
CA LEU A 94 -15.15 -7.39 5.87
C LEU A 94 -15.47 -7.95 7.27
N ASP A 95 -16.62 -8.61 7.42
CA ASP A 95 -16.85 -9.49 8.55
C ASP A 95 -15.66 -10.47 8.57
N PRO A 96 -14.94 -10.65 9.70
CA PRO A 96 -13.74 -11.46 9.71
C PRO A 96 -14.10 -12.93 9.52
N VAL A 97 -14.30 -13.33 8.27
CA VAL A 97 -14.28 -14.72 7.83
C VAL A 97 -12.86 -15.21 8.10
N GLN A 98 -12.72 -15.91 9.23
CA GLN A 98 -11.46 -16.48 9.71
C GLN A 98 -10.75 -17.36 8.65
N ASP A 99 -11.48 -17.80 7.61
CA ASP A 99 -10.97 -18.66 6.54
C ASP A 99 -10.26 -17.96 5.37
N LYS A 100 -10.33 -16.62 5.22
CA LYS A 100 -9.71 -15.93 4.07
C LYS A 100 -8.51 -15.06 4.41
N THR A 101 -8.24 -14.81 5.68
CA THR A 101 -7.06 -14.05 6.08
C THR A 101 -5.89 -15.01 6.18
N PRO A 102 -4.79 -14.85 5.43
CA PRO A 102 -3.63 -15.76 5.43
C PRO A 102 -2.78 -15.61 6.72
N LEU A 103 -3.43 -15.45 7.87
CA LEU A 103 -2.86 -15.23 9.19
C LEU A 103 -1.85 -16.30 9.53
N TYR A 104 -2.13 -17.58 9.23
CA TYR A 104 -1.18 -18.65 9.51
C TYR A 104 0.14 -18.48 8.75
N SER A 105 0.09 -18.19 7.44
CA SER A 105 1.31 -17.98 6.66
C SER A 105 2.07 -16.71 7.08
N GLN A 106 1.36 -15.64 7.43
CA GLN A 106 1.97 -14.40 7.92
C GLN A 106 2.60 -14.61 9.30
N LEU A 107 1.92 -15.31 10.20
CA LEU A 107 2.41 -15.66 11.53
C LEU A 107 3.65 -16.59 11.43
N LEU A 108 3.62 -17.54 10.51
CA LEU A 108 4.75 -18.43 10.23
C LEU A 108 5.95 -17.65 9.68
N GLN A 109 5.73 -16.67 8.80
CA GLN A 109 6.77 -15.81 8.27
C GLN A 109 7.35 -14.89 9.36
N ALA A 110 6.50 -14.31 10.21
CA ALA A 110 6.91 -13.53 11.37
C ALA A 110 7.72 -14.37 12.37
N TYR A 111 7.31 -15.62 12.62
CA TYR A 111 8.04 -16.56 13.46
C TYR A 111 9.41 -16.93 12.88
N LYS A 112 9.49 -17.24 11.58
CA LYS A 112 10.76 -17.50 10.88
C LYS A 112 11.70 -16.29 10.94
N TRP A 113 11.15 -15.09 10.74
CA TRP A 113 11.90 -13.84 10.84
C TRP A 113 12.41 -13.61 12.27
N SER A 114 11.55 -13.79 13.28
CA SER A 114 11.91 -13.67 14.69
C SER A 114 13.02 -14.64 15.09
N ASN A 115 12.96 -15.90 14.65
CA ASN A 115 14.04 -16.87 14.88
C ASN A 115 15.37 -16.46 14.22
N LYS A 116 15.33 -16.00 12.97
CA LYS A 116 16.54 -15.49 12.29
C LYS A 116 17.10 -14.26 13.01
N LEU A 117 16.24 -13.34 13.43
CA LEU A 117 16.63 -12.16 14.19
C LEU A 117 17.29 -12.57 15.52
N GLN A 118 16.67 -13.48 16.27
CA GLN A 118 17.22 -13.99 17.53
C GLN A 118 18.58 -14.66 17.32
N TYR A 119 18.74 -15.43 16.24
CA TYR A 119 20.02 -16.05 15.87
C TYR A 119 21.09 -15.01 15.55
N HIS A 120 20.80 -14.03 14.69
CA HIS A 120 21.74 -12.96 14.35
C HIS A 120 22.05 -12.04 15.53
N ALA A 121 21.05 -11.73 16.36
CA ALA A 121 21.22 -10.99 17.60
C ALA A 121 22.05 -11.78 18.61
N GLY A 122 21.91 -13.11 18.66
CA GLY A 122 22.75 -14.00 19.47
C GLY A 122 24.21 -14.03 18.98
N LEU A 123 24.43 -14.11 17.66
CA LEU A 123 25.77 -13.98 17.06
C LEU A 123 26.38 -12.60 17.35
N ALA A 124 25.61 -11.53 17.16
CA ALA A 124 26.03 -10.16 17.45
C ALA A 124 26.32 -9.98 18.95
N SER A 125 25.46 -10.51 19.83
CA SER A 125 25.68 -10.53 21.27
C SER A 125 26.93 -11.33 21.64
N GLY A 126 27.19 -12.45 20.98
CA GLY A 126 28.41 -13.23 21.14
C GLY A 126 29.66 -12.43 20.74
N LEU A 127 29.63 -11.75 19.59
CA LEU A 127 30.69 -10.86 19.15
C LEU A 127 30.89 -9.67 20.10
N LEU A 128 29.79 -9.07 20.58
CA LEU A 128 29.79 -7.97 21.54
C LEU A 128 30.23 -8.41 22.94
N ASN A 129 29.99 -9.65 23.37
CA ASN A 129 30.44 -10.17 24.65
C ASN A 129 31.90 -10.66 24.59
N GLN A 130 32.36 -11.16 23.43
CA GLN A 130 33.79 -11.37 23.18
C GLN A 130 34.54 -10.03 23.18
N GLN A 131 33.92 -9.00 22.59
CA GLN A 131 34.26 -7.59 22.77
C GLN A 131 33.72 -7.09 24.11
N SER A 132 34.07 -7.76 25.22
CA SER A 132 33.87 -7.14 26.52
C SER A 132 34.59 -5.79 26.45
N LEU A 133 33.79 -4.72 26.25
CA LEU A 133 34.19 -3.37 26.56
C LEU A 133 34.53 -3.50 28.03
N LYS A 134 35.81 -3.76 28.33
CA LYS A 134 36.36 -3.57 29.64
C LYS A 134 36.18 -2.09 29.86
N ARG A 135 34.98 -1.72 30.33
CA ARG A 135 34.72 -0.44 30.95
C ARG A 135 35.87 -0.31 31.93
N SER A 136 36.66 0.73 31.79
CA SER A 136 37.62 1.12 32.80
C SER A 136 36.83 1.54 34.04
N ALA A 137 36.26 0.56 34.75
CA ALA A 137 35.81 0.71 36.10
C ALA A 137 37.05 0.37 36.94
N ASN A 138 37.67 1.44 37.45
CA ASN A 138 38.73 1.47 38.46
C ASN A 138 39.12 0.10 39.05
N GLN A 139 40.25 -0.45 38.59
CA GLN A 139 41.04 -1.35 39.41
C GLN A 139 42.27 -0.58 39.92
N MET A 140 42.08 0.07 41.07
CA MET A 140 43.11 0.05 42.10
C MET A 140 43.30 -1.42 42.50
N GLY A 141 44.46 -2.01 42.23
CA GLY A 141 44.77 -3.37 42.66
C GLY A 141 45.59 -4.16 41.64
N VAL A 142 46.90 -4.14 41.84
CA VAL A 142 47.93 -4.97 41.20
C VAL A 142 47.53 -6.46 41.10
N SER A 143 47.67 -7.06 39.91
CA SER A 143 48.33 -8.37 39.79
C SER A 143 48.78 -8.65 38.34
N ALA A 144 49.95 -9.29 38.26
CA ALA A 144 50.82 -9.36 37.10
C ALA A 144 50.41 -10.43 36.06
N LYS A 145 50.92 -10.23 34.82
CA LYS A 145 51.06 -11.21 33.73
C LYS A 145 49.79 -11.71 33.02
N ARG A 146 49.16 -10.87 32.18
CA ARG A 146 48.57 -11.33 30.90
C ARG A 146 48.79 -10.28 29.81
N ARG A 147 49.51 -10.65 28.74
CA ARG A 147 49.66 -9.81 27.54
C ARG A 147 48.27 -9.45 26.98
N PRO A 148 47.96 -8.18 26.69
CA PRO A 148 46.70 -7.82 26.04
C PRO A 148 46.71 -8.37 24.61
N LYS A 149 45.64 -9.08 24.24
CA LYS A 149 45.35 -9.41 22.83
C LYS A 149 45.14 -8.09 22.10
N ALA A 150 45.92 -7.83 21.04
CA ALA A 150 45.75 -6.65 20.20
C ALA A 150 44.33 -6.62 19.62
N GLN A 151 43.55 -5.60 19.99
CA GLN A 151 42.26 -5.30 19.38
C GLN A 151 42.47 -5.02 17.87
N PRO A 152 41.60 -5.51 16.97
CA PRO A 152 41.67 -5.13 15.56
C PRO A 152 41.35 -3.63 15.45
N THR A 153 42.37 -2.82 15.15
CA THR A 153 42.31 -1.37 14.94
C THR A 153 41.61 -0.97 13.64
N THR A 154 41.05 -1.92 12.89
CA THR A 154 40.45 -1.69 11.57
C THR A 154 39.18 -0.85 11.59
N LEU A 155 38.57 -0.61 12.76
CA LEU A 155 37.30 0.12 12.89
C LEU A 155 37.38 1.37 13.78
N VAL A 156 38.56 1.70 14.33
CA VAL A 156 38.78 2.91 15.15
C VAL A 156 39.61 3.88 14.31
N LEU A 157 38.95 4.52 13.35
CA LEU A 157 39.55 5.61 12.61
C LEU A 157 39.45 6.90 13.43
N PRO A 158 40.50 7.73 13.47
CA PRO A 158 40.41 9.06 14.05
C PRO A 158 39.24 9.84 13.43
N PRO A 159 38.47 10.63 14.20
CA PRO A 159 37.38 11.44 13.69
C PRO A 159 37.80 12.31 12.50
N GLN A 160 39.01 12.88 12.56
CA GLN A 160 39.60 13.68 11.49
C GLN A 160 39.75 12.92 10.17
N TYR A 161 40.10 11.63 10.23
CA TYR A 161 40.23 10.81 9.02
C TYR A 161 38.86 10.57 8.37
N VAL A 162 37.83 10.35 9.19
CA VAL A 162 36.44 10.19 8.72
C VAL A 162 35.94 11.50 8.12
N ASP A 163 36.18 12.63 8.80
CA ASP A 163 35.80 13.96 8.33
C ASP A 163 36.51 14.30 7.00
N ASP A 164 37.80 13.97 6.85
CA ASP A 164 38.54 14.16 5.60
C ASP A 164 38.00 13.32 4.45
N VAL A 165 37.60 12.07 4.71
CA VAL A 165 36.96 11.21 3.69
C VAL A 165 35.60 11.77 3.30
N ILE A 166 34.79 12.18 4.27
CA ILE A 166 33.46 12.77 4.02
C ILE A 166 33.61 14.08 3.23
N ASN A 167 34.55 14.94 3.60
CA ASN A 167 34.83 16.18 2.88
C ASN A 167 35.33 15.93 1.46
N ARG A 168 36.09 14.84 1.22
CA ARG A 168 36.45 14.42 -0.15
C ARG A 168 35.23 13.97 -0.93
N ILE A 169 34.33 13.20 -0.31
CA ILE A 169 33.09 12.73 -0.95
C ILE A 169 32.15 13.91 -1.26
N ASP A 170 31.97 14.83 -0.31
CA ASP A 170 31.17 16.06 -0.48
C ASP A 170 31.71 16.91 -1.65
N ARG A 171 33.03 17.07 -1.75
CA ARG A 171 33.67 17.75 -2.89
C ARG A 171 33.55 17.00 -4.22
N MET A 172 33.46 15.68 -4.20
CA MET A 172 33.24 14.86 -5.41
C MET A 172 31.80 14.96 -5.92
N PHE A 173 30.85 15.21 -5.02
CA PHE A 173 29.42 15.30 -5.34
C PHE A 173 28.84 16.61 -4.79
N PRO A 174 29.21 17.78 -5.36
CA PRO A 174 28.75 19.08 -4.89
C PRO A 174 27.22 19.28 -4.95
N GLU A 175 26.51 18.37 -5.63
CA GLU A 175 25.05 18.34 -5.79
C GLU A 175 24.32 17.54 -4.70
N MET A 176 25.03 16.71 -3.92
CA MET A 176 24.45 15.90 -2.85
C MET A 176 24.82 16.57 -1.52
N SER A 177 23.88 17.20 -0.81
CA SER A 177 24.22 17.80 0.49
C SER A 177 24.40 16.70 1.54
N ILE A 178 25.65 16.54 1.99
CA ILE A 178 26.01 15.58 3.02
C ILE A 178 26.10 16.33 4.35
N HIS A 179 25.08 16.18 5.19
CA HIS A 179 25.09 16.73 6.54
C HIS A 179 25.70 15.71 7.51
N LEU A 180 26.87 16.04 8.06
CA LEU A 180 27.56 15.25 9.08
C LEU A 180 27.13 15.71 10.48
N SER A 181 26.66 14.79 11.32
CA SER A 181 26.41 15.06 12.74
C SER A 181 27.01 13.98 13.64
N ARG A 182 27.40 14.37 14.87
CA ARG A 182 28.04 13.51 15.86
C ARG A 182 27.32 13.61 17.21
N PRO A 183 26.09 13.11 17.33
CA PRO A 183 25.25 13.34 18.51
C PRO A 183 25.80 12.73 19.80
N ASN A 184 26.60 11.66 19.72
CA ASN A 184 27.13 10.94 20.89
C ASN A 184 28.66 10.72 20.85
N GLY A 185 29.42 11.63 20.22
CA GLY A 185 30.91 11.60 20.23
C GLY A 185 31.54 11.09 18.92
N THR A 186 32.35 10.02 18.97
CA THR A 186 33.22 9.60 17.86
C THR A 186 32.51 8.94 16.67
N SER A 187 31.22 8.63 16.78
CA SER A 187 30.43 8.06 15.69
C SER A 187 29.83 9.14 14.79
N ALA A 188 30.15 9.09 13.51
CA ALA A 188 29.61 9.98 12.47
C ALA A 188 28.25 9.47 11.98
N MET A 189 27.24 10.34 11.98
CA MET A 189 25.96 10.13 11.31
C MET A 189 25.94 11.00 10.04
N LEU A 190 25.62 10.39 8.91
CA LEU A 190 25.53 11.05 7.62
C LEU A 190 24.06 11.15 7.20
N LEU A 191 23.59 12.37 6.96
CA LEU A 191 22.29 12.65 6.36
C LEU A 191 22.53 13.12 4.91
N LEU A 192 21.94 12.41 3.95
CA LEU A 192 22.06 12.69 2.51
C LEU A 192 20.75 13.31 2.02
N ASP A 193 20.79 14.54 1.48
CA ASP A 193 19.65 15.09 0.76
C ASP A 193 19.65 14.60 -0.69
N ILE A 194 18.77 13.65 -0.98
CA ILE A 194 18.56 13.08 -2.32
C ILE A 194 17.33 13.67 -3.02
N TRP A 195 16.64 14.63 -2.40
CA TRP A 195 15.37 15.19 -2.87
C TRP A 195 15.52 16.62 -3.42
N SER A 196 16.68 17.24 -3.25
CA SER A 196 17.00 18.55 -3.81
C SER A 196 17.12 18.49 -5.34
N LYS A 197 16.75 19.60 -6.00
CA LYS A 197 16.88 19.71 -7.46
C LYS A 197 18.37 19.80 -7.84
N SER A 198 18.77 19.11 -8.91
CA SER A 198 20.12 19.26 -9.47
C SER A 198 20.36 20.69 -9.97
N ASN A 199 21.57 21.22 -9.81
CA ASN A 199 22.03 22.50 -10.36
C ASN A 199 22.26 22.44 -11.88
N TYR A 200 22.44 21.25 -12.45
CA TYR A 200 22.65 21.09 -13.89
C TYR A 200 21.31 21.10 -14.63
N GLN A 201 21.16 22.08 -15.53
CA GLN A 201 19.95 22.26 -16.34
C GLN A 201 19.58 21.00 -17.14
N VAL A 202 20.58 20.24 -17.61
CA VAL A 202 20.36 18.94 -18.28
C VAL A 202 19.60 17.98 -17.38
N PHE A 203 20.04 17.79 -16.14
CA PHE A 203 19.41 16.84 -15.23
C PHE A 203 18.06 17.35 -14.72
N GLN A 204 17.88 18.66 -14.57
CA GLN A 204 16.56 19.24 -14.31
C GLN A 204 15.56 18.87 -15.43
N LYS A 205 15.96 19.03 -16.69
CA LYS A 205 15.14 18.65 -17.85
C LYS A 205 14.84 17.16 -17.88
N VAL A 206 15.84 16.31 -17.62
CA VAL A 206 15.63 14.85 -17.54
C VAL A 206 14.63 14.50 -16.42
N THR A 207 14.70 15.17 -15.28
CA THR A 207 13.73 14.99 -14.18
C THR A 207 12.31 15.38 -14.61
N ASP A 208 12.12 16.52 -15.27
CA ASP A 208 10.81 16.96 -15.78
C ASP A 208 10.25 15.96 -16.80
N HIS A 209 11.11 15.44 -17.70
CA HIS A 209 10.74 14.41 -18.66
C HIS A 209 10.39 13.08 -17.97
N ALA A 210 11.09 12.72 -16.89
CA ALA A 210 10.80 11.52 -16.11
C ALA A 210 9.44 11.63 -15.41
N THR A 211 9.08 12.80 -14.88
CA THR A 211 7.74 13.06 -14.34
C THR A 211 6.67 12.88 -15.41
N THR A 212 6.92 13.39 -16.62
CA THR A 212 6.01 13.22 -17.77
C THR A 212 5.90 11.76 -18.20
N ALA A 213 7.02 11.03 -18.24
CA ALA A 213 7.08 9.61 -18.59
C ALA A 213 6.30 8.76 -17.59
N LEU A 214 6.40 9.08 -16.30
CA LEU A 214 5.66 8.38 -15.24
C LEU A 214 4.14 8.49 -15.46
N LEU A 215 3.65 9.69 -15.78
CA LEU A 215 2.24 9.91 -16.11
C LEU A 215 1.85 9.21 -17.42
N HIS A 216 2.71 9.24 -18.44
CA HIS A 216 2.45 8.60 -19.73
C HIS A 216 2.30 7.08 -19.61
N TYR A 217 3.17 6.43 -18.83
CA TYR A 217 3.11 4.97 -18.65
C TYR A 217 2.08 4.54 -17.61
N GLN A 218 1.40 5.45 -16.91
CA GLN A 218 0.50 5.11 -15.83
C GLN A 218 -0.69 4.28 -16.34
N LEU A 219 -0.65 2.98 -16.05
CA LEU A 219 -1.70 2.01 -16.37
C LEU A 219 -2.10 1.25 -15.10
N PRO A 220 -3.20 1.62 -14.42
CA PRO A 220 -3.58 1.08 -13.11
C PRO A 220 -3.79 -0.44 -13.08
N GLN A 221 -4.15 -1.03 -14.22
CA GLN A 221 -4.47 -2.45 -14.33
C GLN A 221 -3.21 -3.34 -14.51
N MET A 222 -2.06 -2.76 -14.87
CA MET A 222 -0.86 -3.52 -15.26
C MET A 222 0.44 -2.90 -14.70
N PRO A 223 0.63 -2.85 -13.37
CA PRO A 223 1.75 -2.14 -12.74
C PRO A 223 3.14 -2.66 -13.18
N ASP A 224 3.29 -3.96 -13.44
CA ASP A 224 4.57 -4.54 -13.88
C ASP A 224 5.02 -3.98 -15.24
N VAL A 225 4.07 -3.80 -16.16
CA VAL A 225 4.32 -3.24 -17.49
C VAL A 225 4.68 -1.77 -17.39
N VAL A 226 4.05 -1.02 -16.48
CA VAL A 226 4.38 0.38 -16.19
C VAL A 226 5.83 0.52 -15.76
N VAL A 227 6.22 -0.23 -14.72
CA VAL A 227 7.58 -0.18 -14.17
C VAL A 227 8.60 -0.59 -15.22
N ARG A 228 8.35 -1.68 -15.96
CA ARG A 228 9.26 -2.14 -17.02
C ARG A 228 9.41 -1.12 -18.15
N SER A 229 8.32 -0.51 -18.59
CA SER A 229 8.34 0.50 -19.66
C SER A 229 9.08 1.76 -19.21
N PHE A 230 8.79 2.23 -18.00
CA PHE A 230 9.47 3.38 -17.40
C PHE A 230 10.97 3.15 -17.23
N MET A 231 11.38 2.01 -16.68
CA MET A 231 12.80 1.66 -16.50
C MET A 231 13.53 1.50 -17.84
N THR A 232 12.86 0.95 -18.85
CA THR A 232 13.41 0.83 -20.21
C THR A 232 13.62 2.22 -20.83
N TRP A 233 12.66 3.11 -20.66
CA TRP A 233 12.76 4.50 -21.08
C TRP A 233 13.88 5.24 -20.33
N LEU A 234 13.98 5.10 -19.01
CA LEU A 234 15.04 5.73 -18.21
C LEU A 234 16.43 5.23 -18.61
N ARG A 235 16.56 3.93 -18.91
CA ARG A 235 17.81 3.33 -19.39
C ARG A 235 18.31 3.96 -20.70
N SER A 236 17.43 4.54 -21.53
CA SER A 236 17.83 5.21 -22.78
C SER A 236 18.74 6.43 -22.55
N TYR A 237 18.76 6.99 -21.33
CA TYR A 237 19.66 8.08 -20.93
C TYR A 237 21.12 7.64 -20.70
N ILE A 238 21.43 6.35 -20.74
CA ILE A 238 22.82 5.87 -20.65
C ILE A 238 23.70 6.46 -21.77
N LYS A 239 23.10 6.81 -22.90
CA LYS A 239 23.75 7.46 -24.05
C LYS A 239 23.46 8.97 -24.14
N LEU A 240 23.07 9.63 -23.04
CA LEU A 240 22.64 11.04 -23.06
C LEU A 240 23.63 11.97 -23.75
N PHE A 241 24.92 11.82 -23.47
CA PHE A 241 25.98 12.64 -24.08
C PHE A 241 26.67 11.98 -25.29
N GLN A 242 26.19 10.79 -25.70
CA GLN A 242 26.83 9.96 -26.74
C GLN A 242 25.93 9.76 -27.96
N ALA A 243 24.65 10.10 -27.88
CA ALA A 243 23.70 9.97 -28.98
C ALA A 243 23.42 11.35 -29.61
N PRO A 244 23.53 11.50 -30.94
CA PRO A 244 23.06 12.69 -31.62
C PRO A 244 21.53 12.76 -31.63
N CYS A 245 20.99 13.96 -31.79
CA CYS A 245 19.55 14.12 -32.03
C CYS A 245 19.17 13.50 -33.38
N GLN A 246 18.13 12.67 -33.41
CA GLN A 246 17.69 12.00 -34.65
C GLN A 246 17.20 12.98 -35.73
N ARG A 247 16.64 14.13 -35.34
CA ARG A 247 16.09 15.11 -36.29
C ARG A 247 17.15 16.01 -36.91
N CYS A 248 18.05 16.55 -36.08
CA CYS A 248 19.03 17.56 -36.54
C CYS A 248 20.47 17.02 -36.66
N GLY A 249 20.73 15.78 -36.24
CA GLY A 249 22.05 15.13 -36.29
C GLY A 249 23.11 15.72 -35.36
N LYS A 250 22.77 16.76 -34.58
CA LYS A 250 23.71 17.43 -33.67
C LYS A 250 23.70 16.81 -32.28
N PHE A 251 24.84 16.84 -31.60
CA PHE A 251 25.01 16.39 -30.21
C PHE A 251 24.61 17.44 -29.18
N LEU A 252 24.64 18.72 -29.54
CA LEU A 252 24.30 19.82 -28.66
C LEU A 252 23.49 20.86 -29.43
N GLN A 253 22.49 21.42 -28.76
CA GLN A 253 21.72 22.59 -29.17
C GLN A 253 21.54 23.50 -27.96
N ASP A 254 21.93 24.77 -28.10
CA ASP A 254 21.91 25.76 -27.00
C ASP A 254 22.66 25.30 -25.73
N GLY A 255 23.74 24.52 -25.91
CA GLY A 255 24.54 23.98 -24.82
C GLY A 255 23.93 22.75 -24.12
N LEU A 256 22.78 22.26 -24.58
CA LEU A 256 22.11 21.09 -24.03
C LEU A 256 22.17 19.90 -25.01
N PRO A 257 22.44 18.67 -24.52
CA PRO A 257 22.31 17.46 -25.31
C PRO A 257 20.82 17.17 -25.62
N PRO A 258 20.53 16.17 -26.47
CA PRO A 258 19.17 15.76 -26.74
C PRO A 258 18.59 15.15 -25.45
N THR A 259 17.83 15.92 -24.67
CA THR A 259 17.27 15.49 -23.38
C THR A 259 15.93 14.78 -23.55
N TRP A 260 15.21 14.96 -24.65
CA TRP A 260 13.93 14.30 -24.87
C TRP A 260 14.14 12.88 -25.40
N ARG A 261 13.29 11.95 -24.95
CA ARG A 261 13.26 10.56 -25.39
C ARG A 261 11.83 10.20 -25.76
N ASP A 262 11.61 9.79 -27.01
CA ASP A 262 10.29 9.34 -27.45
C ASP A 262 9.81 8.12 -26.64
N PHE A 263 8.55 8.12 -26.22
CA PHE A 263 8.02 7.10 -25.31
C PHE A 263 7.81 5.72 -25.98
N ARG A 264 7.86 5.63 -27.31
CA ARG A 264 7.69 4.37 -28.04
C ARG A 264 9.01 3.87 -28.60
N THR A 265 9.75 4.75 -29.27
CA THR A 265 10.96 4.41 -30.01
C THR A 265 12.24 4.60 -29.20
N LEU A 266 12.17 5.36 -28.09
CA LEU A 266 13.32 5.73 -27.24
C LEU A 266 14.39 6.57 -27.95
N GLU A 267 14.05 7.13 -29.11
CA GLU A 267 14.93 7.97 -29.90
C GLU A 267 15.19 9.31 -29.20
N ALA A 268 16.41 9.83 -29.40
CA ALA A 268 16.90 11.02 -28.73
C ALA A 268 16.61 12.29 -29.54
N PHE A 269 15.98 13.28 -28.90
CA PHE A 269 15.66 14.57 -29.52
C PHE A 269 16.01 15.75 -28.60
N HIS A 270 16.32 16.90 -29.19
CA HIS A 270 16.29 18.17 -28.45
C HIS A 270 14.84 18.58 -28.19
N ASP A 271 14.62 19.41 -27.17
CA ASP A 271 13.28 19.89 -26.79
C ASP A 271 12.58 20.61 -27.97
N THR A 272 13.33 21.38 -28.75
CA THR A 272 12.86 22.07 -29.97
C THR A 272 12.68 21.14 -31.17
N CYS A 273 13.33 19.97 -31.16
CA CYS A 273 13.31 19.00 -32.24
C CYS A 273 12.24 17.92 -32.06
N ARG A 274 11.33 18.08 -31.09
CA ARG A 274 10.28 17.11 -30.74
C ARG A 274 9.16 17.00 -31.80
N GLN A 275 8.91 18.09 -32.54
CA GLN A 275 7.92 18.13 -33.64
C GLN A 275 8.47 17.51 -34.93
#